data_AF-Q6CTE6-F1
#
_entry.id   AF-Q6CTE6-F1
#
_cell.length_a   1.000
_cell.length_b   1.000
_cell.length_c   1.000
_cell.angle_alpha   90.00
_cell.angle_beta   90.00
_cell.angle_gamma   90.00
#
_symmetry.space_group_name_H-M   'P 1'
#
loop_
_entity.id
_entity.type
_entity.pdbx_description
1 polymer ?
#
loop_
_entity_poly.entity_id
_entity_poly.type
_entity_poly.pdbx_seq_one_letter_code
_entity_poly.pdbx_strand_id
1 'polypeptide(L)'
;MGRDFYGEIRDEVIKKGEPLVPEFIKNNSDIKTTTLPNGNSVMEPVAITEWVNKVRRKVIHNKEYVEAEIETQKSAARNEVETIKQYWRDNVFTDRKEVDEHIVTASVFALGAWFFGSVVSSKRNWGFQSPWNSDKSGILKRTPSQFSKLLTNLPVRLTLPWILAGTVYSQLTPNTWNNALSAIKRDVLPKDVVEQSSALYDDIIEKGLKIQLRSLNQSAHENLQASICSIRETIAENVK
;
A
#
# COMPACT_ATOMS: atom_id res chain seq x y z
N MET A 1 3.79 -4.49 83.67
CA MET A 1 2.43 -5.06 83.56
C MET A 1 2.35 -5.74 82.21
N GLY A 2 2.35 -7.08 82.17
CA GLY A 2 2.10 -7.79 80.93
C GLY A 2 0.68 -7.45 80.48
N ARG A 3 0.54 -6.84 79.30
CA ARG A 3 -0.79 -6.68 78.71
C ARG A 3 -1.19 -8.07 78.22
N ASP A 4 -2.18 -8.68 78.87
CA ASP A 4 -2.84 -9.84 78.30
C ASP A 4 -3.48 -9.42 76.99
N PHE A 5 -2.84 -9.80 75.88
CA PHE A 5 -3.30 -9.43 74.53
C PHE A 5 -4.55 -10.22 74.12
N TYR A 6 -4.70 -11.41 74.70
CA TYR A 6 -5.88 -12.22 74.64
C TYR A 6 -6.55 -12.03 76.00
N GLY A 7 -7.55 -11.14 76.10
CA GLY A 7 -8.44 -11.19 77.26
C GLY A 7 -8.95 -12.63 77.45
N GLU A 8 -9.41 -12.97 78.67
CA GLU A 8 -9.91 -14.31 79.00
C GLU A 8 -10.69 -14.92 77.83
N ILE A 9 -10.17 -16.03 77.31
CA ILE A 9 -10.79 -16.76 76.20
C ILE A 9 -12.13 -17.27 76.73
N ARG A 10 -13.22 -16.55 76.43
CA ARG A 10 -14.55 -16.96 76.86
C ARG A 10 -14.89 -18.27 76.15
N ASP A 11 -15.30 -19.29 76.90
CA ASP A 11 -15.72 -20.61 76.37
C ASP A 11 -16.80 -20.50 75.28
N GLU A 12 -17.57 -19.42 75.30
CA GLU A 12 -18.58 -19.09 74.28
C GLU A 12 -17.98 -18.90 72.88
N VAL A 13 -16.77 -18.32 72.78
CA VAL A 13 -16.08 -18.06 71.51
C VAL A 13 -15.55 -19.38 70.93
N ILE A 14 -15.02 -20.26 71.79
CA ILE A 14 -14.58 -21.61 71.41
C ILE A 14 -15.78 -22.42 70.89
N LYS A 15 -16.93 -22.35 71.57
CA LYS A 15 -18.15 -23.07 71.17
C LYS A 15 -18.75 -22.59 69.84
N LYS A 16 -18.64 -21.30 69.53
CA LYS A 16 -19.15 -20.75 68.26
C LYS A 16 -18.22 -21.01 67.08
N GLY A 17 -17.01 -21.53 67.31
CA GLY A 17 -16.01 -21.71 66.24
C GLY A 17 -15.59 -20.37 65.62
N GLU A 18 -15.78 -19.26 66.32
CA GLU A 18 -15.37 -17.95 65.85
C GLU A 18 -13.84 -17.80 66.03
N PRO A 19 -13.12 -17.24 65.06
CA PRO A 19 -11.68 -17.05 65.18
C PRO A 19 -11.34 -16.10 66.34
N LEU A 20 -10.29 -16.46 67.08
CA LEU A 20 -9.72 -15.68 68.17
C LEU A 20 -9.00 -14.43 67.61
N VAL A 21 -9.78 -13.40 67.31
CA VAL A 21 -9.25 -12.10 66.89
C VAL A 21 -9.15 -11.21 68.12
N PRO A 22 -7.97 -10.62 68.43
CA PRO A 22 -7.83 -9.70 69.54
C PRO A 22 -8.83 -8.54 69.45
N GLU A 23 -9.44 -8.15 70.59
CA GLU A 23 -10.47 -7.09 70.62
C GLU A 23 -9.99 -5.76 70.04
N PHE A 24 -8.71 -5.41 70.20
CA PHE A 24 -8.14 -4.19 69.64
C PHE A 24 -8.11 -4.18 68.10
N ILE A 25 -8.10 -5.35 67.46
CA ILE A 25 -8.21 -5.48 66.00
C ILE A 25 -9.68 -5.47 65.58
N LYS A 26 -10.56 -6.19 66.30
CA LYS A 26 -12.01 -6.21 66.03
C LYS A 26 -12.64 -4.82 66.09
N ASN A 27 -12.15 -3.96 67.00
CA ASN A 27 -12.65 -2.60 67.19
C ASN A 27 -11.98 -1.55 66.29
N ASN A 28 -10.97 -1.93 65.50
CA ASN A 28 -10.30 -1.00 64.61
C ASN A 28 -11.07 -0.88 63.28
N SER A 29 -11.63 0.30 63.01
CA SER A 29 -12.33 0.60 61.76
C SER A 29 -11.46 0.42 60.50
N ASP A 30 -10.13 0.44 60.68
CA ASP A 30 -9.18 0.37 59.57
C ASP A 30 -8.89 -1.08 59.15
N ILE A 31 -9.31 -2.09 59.92
CA ILE A 31 -9.04 -3.51 59.66
C ILE A 31 -10.36 -4.27 59.56
N LYS A 32 -10.66 -4.78 58.36
CA LYS A 32 -11.79 -5.67 58.14
C LYS A 32 -11.32 -7.12 58.30
N THR A 33 -11.94 -7.85 59.20
CA THR A 33 -11.71 -9.29 59.34
C THR A 33 -12.84 -10.05 58.67
N THR A 34 -12.51 -10.87 57.67
CA THR A 34 -13.47 -11.74 56.97
C THR A 34 -13.06 -13.19 57.14
N THR A 35 -14.00 -14.06 57.50
CA THR A 35 -13.80 -15.52 57.53
C THR A 35 -14.03 -16.09 56.14
N LEU A 36 -12.99 -16.72 55.60
CA LEU A 36 -13.08 -17.47 54.35
C LEU A 36 -13.90 -18.76 54.58
N PRO A 37 -14.47 -19.36 53.52
CA PRO A 37 -15.23 -20.61 53.61
C PRO A 37 -14.45 -21.80 54.18
N ASN A 38 -13.11 -21.75 54.11
CA ASN A 38 -12.22 -22.76 54.70
C ASN A 38 -12.02 -22.60 56.23
N GLY A 39 -12.67 -21.63 56.86
CA GLY A 39 -12.54 -21.34 58.29
C GLY A 39 -11.38 -20.39 58.66
N ASN A 40 -10.51 -20.04 57.71
CA ASN A 40 -9.40 -19.12 57.98
C ASN A 40 -9.90 -17.67 58.01
N SER A 41 -9.49 -16.90 59.03
CA SER A 41 -9.73 -15.47 59.08
C SER A 41 -8.64 -14.72 58.31
N VAL A 42 -9.03 -13.90 57.34
CA VAL A 42 -8.13 -12.94 56.69
C VAL A 42 -8.40 -11.56 57.29
N MET A 43 -7.32 -10.93 57.75
CA MET A 43 -7.33 -9.54 58.20
C MET A 43 -6.85 -8.66 57.06
N GLU A 44 -7.73 -7.82 56.55
CA GLU A 44 -7.40 -6.89 55.47
C GLU A 44 -7.44 -5.45 55.99
N PRO A 45 -6.34 -4.69 55.86
CA PRO A 45 -6.37 -3.25 56.09
C PRO A 45 -7.21 -2.59 55.00
N VAL A 46 -8.35 -1.98 55.39
CA VAL A 46 -9.37 -1.40 54.49
C VAL A 46 -8.75 -0.38 53.55
N ALA A 47 -7.91 0.52 54.07
CA ALA A 47 -7.26 1.56 53.29
C ALA A 47 -6.35 1.00 52.17
N ILE A 48 -5.60 -0.07 52.46
CA ILE A 48 -4.72 -0.71 51.48
C ILE A 48 -5.55 -1.46 50.45
N THR A 49 -6.56 -2.24 50.88
CA THR A 49 -7.45 -2.96 49.95
C THR A 49 -8.19 -2.00 49.02
N GLU A 50 -8.68 -0.88 49.53
CA GLU A 50 -9.30 0.17 48.69
C GLU A 50 -8.31 0.78 47.70
N TRP A 51 -7.09 1.08 48.15
CA TRP A 51 -6.05 1.63 47.29
C TRP A 51 -5.66 0.63 46.18
N VAL A 52 -5.41 -0.64 46.53
CA VAL A 52 -5.13 -1.71 45.56
C VAL A 52 -6.30 -1.88 44.59
N ASN A 53 -7.54 -1.84 45.06
CA ASN A 53 -8.72 -1.95 44.20
C ASN A 53 -8.90 -0.74 43.28
N LYS A 54 -8.55 0.47 43.72
CA LYS A 54 -8.54 1.68 42.87
C LYS A 54 -7.47 1.56 41.79
N VAL A 55 -6.25 1.14 42.15
CA VAL A 55 -5.16 0.91 41.20
C VAL A 55 -5.53 -0.18 40.19
N ARG A 56 -6.03 -1.32 40.66
CA ARG A 56 -6.47 -2.43 39.80
C ARG A 56 -7.57 -1.98 38.82
N ARG A 57 -8.60 -1.28 39.31
CA ARG A 57 -9.66 -0.74 38.44
C ARG A 57 -9.13 0.23 37.40
N LYS A 58 -8.20 1.11 37.78
CA LYS A 58 -7.54 2.04 36.85
C LYS A 58 -6.74 1.30 35.78
N VAL A 59 -5.99 0.27 36.15
CA VAL A 59 -5.22 -0.56 35.21
C VAL A 59 -6.14 -1.32 34.26
N ILE A 60 -7.21 -1.94 34.76
CA ILE A 60 -8.20 -2.65 33.94
C ILE A 60 -8.87 -1.69 32.97
N HIS A 61 -9.34 -0.53 33.45
CA HIS A 61 -9.98 0.47 32.60
C HIS A 61 -9.04 0.98 31.50
N ASN A 62 -7.77 1.26 31.82
CA ASN A 62 -6.79 1.67 30.83
C ASN A 62 -6.54 0.57 29.80
N LYS A 63 -6.50 -0.69 30.22
CA LYS A 63 -6.35 -1.85 29.32
C LYS A 63 -7.54 -1.95 28.37
N GLU A 64 -8.76 -1.92 28.91
CA GLU A 64 -10.01 -1.99 28.15
C GLU A 64 -10.13 -0.83 27.16
N TYR A 65 -9.75 0.39 27.58
CA TYR A 65 -9.73 1.56 26.71
C TYR A 65 -8.76 1.37 25.53
N VAL A 66 -7.52 0.91 25.79
CA VAL A 66 -6.53 0.67 24.72
C VAL A 66 -6.97 -0.44 23.78
N GLU A 67 -7.54 -1.53 24.30
CA GLU A 67 -8.08 -2.62 23.48
C GLU A 67 -9.22 -2.12 22.58
N ALA A 68 -10.16 -1.33 23.14
CA ALA A 68 -11.25 -0.73 22.36
C ALA A 68 -10.74 0.25 21.29
N GLU A 69 -9.70 1.04 21.59
CA GLU A 69 -9.10 1.97 20.62
C GLU A 69 -8.41 1.21 19.46
N ILE A 70 -7.68 0.13 19.77
CA ILE A 70 -7.05 -0.73 18.75
C ILE A 70 -8.11 -1.40 17.87
N GLU A 71 -9.19 -1.92 18.45
CA GLU A 71 -10.29 -2.51 17.69
C GLU A 71 -10.99 -1.48 16.80
N THR A 72 -11.17 -0.26 17.31
CA THR A 72 -11.76 0.85 16.55
C THR A 72 -10.88 1.24 15.37
N GLN A 73 -9.57 1.38 15.55
CA GLN A 73 -8.64 1.69 14.47
C GLN A 73 -8.57 0.56 13.44
N LYS A 74 -8.59 -0.69 13.88
CA LYS A 74 -8.63 -1.86 12.98
C LYS A 74 -9.91 -1.91 12.17
N SER A 75 -11.05 -1.56 12.78
CA SER A 75 -12.34 -1.46 12.09
C SER A 75 -12.34 -0.30 11.08
N ALA A 76 -11.83 0.87 11.48
CA ALA A 76 -11.68 2.04 10.60
C ALA A 76 -10.80 1.73 9.38
N ALA A 77 -9.63 1.13 9.59
CA ALA A 77 -8.73 0.74 8.49
C ALA A 77 -9.37 -0.28 7.54
N ARG A 78 -10.14 -1.24 8.06
CA ARG A 78 -10.90 -2.18 7.23
C ARG A 78 -11.97 -1.48 6.40
N ASN A 79 -12.70 -0.56 7.02
CA ASN A 79 -13.73 0.21 6.34
C ASN A 79 -13.15 1.11 5.25
N GLU A 80 -11.99 1.74 5.48
CA GLU A 80 -11.28 2.52 4.45
C GLU A 80 -10.87 1.64 3.27
N VAL A 81 -10.27 0.48 3.53
CA VAL A 81 -9.89 -0.48 2.47
C VAL A 81 -11.12 -0.97 1.70
N GLU A 82 -12.24 -1.23 2.39
CA GLU A 82 -13.49 -1.65 1.76
C GLU A 82 -14.11 -0.52 0.93
N THR A 83 -14.11 0.70 1.44
CA THR A 83 -14.57 1.90 0.71
C THR A 83 -13.75 2.12 -0.56
N ILE A 84 -12.43 1.99 -0.49
CA ILE A 84 -11.55 2.07 -1.66
C ILE A 84 -11.91 0.95 -2.66
N LYS A 85 -12.04 -0.29 -2.20
CA LYS A 85 -12.41 -1.42 -3.07
C LYS A 85 -13.76 -1.20 -3.76
N GLN A 86 -14.76 -0.74 -3.03
CA GLN A 86 -16.09 -0.42 -3.58
C GLN A 86 -15.99 0.70 -4.61
N TYR A 87 -15.27 1.77 -4.30
CA TYR A 87 -15.02 2.87 -5.23
C TYR A 87 -14.38 2.40 -6.55
N TRP A 88 -13.36 1.55 -6.51
CA TRP A 88 -12.75 0.99 -7.71
C TRP A 88 -13.69 0.06 -8.48
N ARG A 89 -14.49 -0.75 -7.76
CA ARG A 89 -15.49 -1.63 -8.38
C ARG A 89 -16.55 -0.82 -9.14
N ASP A 90 -17.03 0.26 -8.54
CA ASP A 90 -18.15 1.04 -9.08
C ASP A 90 -17.72 2.03 -10.17
N ASN A 91 -16.48 2.56 -10.11
CA ASN A 91 -16.02 3.58 -11.05
C ASN A 91 -15.06 3.05 -12.13
N VAL A 92 -14.30 1.99 -11.85
CA VAL A 92 -13.26 1.50 -12.77
C VAL A 92 -13.64 0.16 -13.39
N PHE A 93 -14.03 -0.80 -12.57
CA PHE A 93 -14.39 -2.15 -12.99
C PHE A 93 -15.87 -2.28 -13.39
N THR A 94 -16.36 -1.34 -14.21
CA THR A 94 -17.76 -1.33 -14.64
C THR A 94 -18.04 -2.38 -15.72
N ASP A 95 -17.06 -2.67 -16.58
CA ASP A 95 -17.20 -3.64 -17.67
C ASP A 95 -16.89 -5.06 -17.18
N ARG A 96 -17.95 -5.82 -16.86
CA ARG A 96 -17.81 -7.19 -16.35
C ARG A 96 -17.08 -8.13 -17.31
N LYS A 97 -17.21 -7.92 -18.63
CA LYS A 97 -16.59 -8.81 -19.62
C LYS A 97 -15.07 -8.66 -19.59
N GLU A 98 -14.58 -7.41 -19.58
CA GLU A 98 -13.15 -7.15 -19.44
C GLU A 98 -12.62 -7.65 -18.09
N VAL A 99 -13.41 -7.48 -17.02
CA VAL A 99 -13.04 -7.90 -15.67
C VAL A 99 -12.84 -9.40 -15.56
N ASP A 100 -13.76 -10.19 -16.08
CA ASP A 100 -13.74 -11.64 -15.93
C ASP A 100 -12.74 -12.31 -16.89
N GLU A 101 -12.58 -11.80 -18.12
CA GLU A 101 -11.76 -12.45 -19.16
C GLU A 101 -10.34 -11.88 -19.28
N HIS A 102 -10.17 -10.56 -19.11
CA HIS A 102 -8.96 -9.86 -19.56
C HIS A 102 -8.15 -9.21 -18.45
N ILE A 103 -8.74 -8.81 -17.31
CA ILE A 103 -8.00 -8.06 -16.28
C ILE A 103 -6.78 -8.81 -15.75
N VAL A 104 -6.91 -10.10 -15.47
CA VAL A 104 -5.78 -10.90 -14.94
C VAL A 104 -4.67 -10.98 -15.98
N THR A 105 -5.03 -11.33 -17.21
CA THR A 105 -4.11 -11.42 -18.35
C THR A 105 -3.42 -10.08 -18.63
N ALA A 106 -4.19 -8.99 -18.66
CA ALA A 106 -3.70 -7.64 -18.84
C ALA A 106 -2.75 -7.22 -17.72
N SER A 107 -3.06 -7.58 -16.47
CA SER A 107 -2.19 -7.29 -15.32
C SER A 107 -0.85 -8.03 -15.43
N VAL A 108 -0.86 -9.30 -15.83
CA VAL A 108 0.36 -10.10 -16.03
C VAL A 108 1.22 -9.52 -17.16
N PHE A 109 0.61 -9.19 -18.30
CA PHE A 109 1.34 -8.58 -19.42
C PHE A 109 1.83 -7.17 -19.07
N ALA A 110 1.07 -6.38 -18.31
CA ALA A 110 1.49 -5.07 -17.84
C ALA A 110 2.69 -5.17 -16.88
N LEU A 111 2.71 -6.16 -15.98
CA LEU A 111 3.88 -6.45 -15.14
C LEU A 111 5.08 -6.88 -15.99
N GLY A 112 4.88 -7.74 -16.98
CA GLY A 112 5.92 -8.11 -17.95
C GLY A 112 6.49 -6.90 -18.69
N ALA A 113 5.63 -5.99 -19.13
CA ALA A 113 5.99 -4.74 -19.79
C ALA A 113 6.73 -3.78 -18.85
N TRP A 114 6.34 -3.73 -17.58
CA TRP A 114 7.04 -2.97 -16.55
C TRP A 114 8.47 -3.49 -16.34
N PHE A 115 8.65 -4.81 -16.23
CA PHE A 115 9.97 -5.42 -16.11
C PHE A 115 10.79 -5.16 -17.37
N PHE A 116 10.20 -5.31 -18.56
CA PHE A 116 10.85 -5.01 -19.81
C PHE A 116 11.32 -3.54 -19.87
N GLY A 117 10.46 -2.58 -19.53
CA GLY A 117 10.82 -1.17 -19.44
C GLY A 117 11.92 -0.87 -18.42
N SER A 118 11.90 -1.58 -17.28
CA SER A 118 12.93 -1.45 -16.25
C SER A 118 14.29 -2.01 -16.70
N VAL A 119 14.27 -3.10 -17.47
CA VAL A 119 15.46 -3.69 -18.10
C VAL A 119 16.00 -2.76 -19.18
N VAL A 120 15.14 -2.24 -20.05
CA VAL A 120 15.52 -1.32 -21.14
C VAL A 120 16.06 0.01 -20.59
N SER A 121 15.53 0.54 -19.51
CA SER A 121 16.01 1.81 -18.91
C SER A 121 17.21 1.65 -17.98
N SER A 122 17.68 0.42 -17.73
CA SER A 122 18.81 0.17 -16.83
C SER A 122 20.15 0.50 -17.47
N LYS A 123 20.89 1.43 -16.85
CA LYS A 123 22.27 1.82 -17.26
C LYS A 123 23.22 0.63 -17.37
N ARG A 124 23.07 -0.37 -16.51
CA ARG A 124 23.93 -1.57 -16.51
C ARG A 124 23.83 -2.35 -17.82
N ASN A 125 22.64 -2.42 -18.42
CA ASN A 125 22.38 -3.20 -19.64
C ASN A 125 22.96 -2.53 -20.88
N TRP A 126 23.04 -1.20 -20.89
CA TRP A 126 23.67 -0.41 -21.95
C TRP A 126 25.19 -0.26 -21.80
N GLY A 127 25.79 -0.92 -20.81
CA GLY A 127 27.24 -0.95 -20.63
C GLY A 127 27.83 0.25 -19.89
N PHE A 128 27.02 1.17 -19.34
CA PHE A 128 27.53 2.31 -18.57
C PHE A 128 28.24 1.94 -17.27
N GLN A 129 27.92 0.77 -16.69
CA GLN A 129 28.43 0.31 -15.39
C GLN A 129 28.68 -1.21 -15.39
N SER A 130 29.19 -1.76 -16.50
CA SER A 130 29.59 -3.17 -16.48
C SER A 130 30.97 -3.29 -15.83
N PRO A 131 31.20 -4.23 -14.90
CA PRO A 131 32.55 -4.58 -14.44
C PRO A 131 33.47 -4.92 -15.61
N TRP A 132 32.90 -5.50 -16.67
CA TRP A 132 33.58 -5.86 -17.91
C TRP A 132 33.75 -4.69 -18.88
N ASN A 133 33.18 -3.53 -18.56
CA ASN A 133 33.26 -2.29 -19.32
C ASN A 133 33.75 -1.17 -18.40
N SER A 134 34.73 -1.48 -17.55
CA SER A 134 35.59 -0.46 -16.97
C SER A 134 36.24 0.29 -18.13
N ASP A 135 36.16 1.62 -18.12
CA ASP A 135 36.82 2.52 -19.08
C ASP A 135 38.31 2.22 -19.29
N LYS A 136 38.91 1.36 -18.44
CA LYS A 136 40.32 1.00 -18.48
C LYS A 136 40.68 -0.30 -19.21
N SER A 137 39.80 -1.27 -19.49
CA SER A 137 40.27 -2.51 -20.19
C SER A 137 39.21 -3.53 -20.67
N GLY A 138 37.93 -3.17 -20.80
CA GLY A 138 36.92 -4.13 -21.26
C GLY A 138 37.06 -4.59 -22.72
N ILE A 139 37.06 -5.91 -22.98
CA ILE A 139 37.02 -6.52 -24.34
C ILE A 139 35.77 -6.07 -25.12
N LEU A 140 34.69 -5.75 -24.42
CA LEU A 140 33.43 -5.25 -24.98
C LEU A 140 33.28 -3.76 -24.65
N LYS A 141 34.19 -2.92 -25.16
CA LYS A 141 34.11 -1.45 -25.04
C LYS A 141 32.84 -0.93 -25.72
N ARG A 142 31.70 -1.02 -25.03
CA ARG A 142 30.42 -0.52 -25.53
C ARG A 142 30.37 0.96 -25.20
N THR A 143 30.63 1.78 -26.20
CA THR A 143 30.33 3.21 -26.13
C THR A 143 28.82 3.37 -26.16
N PRO A 144 28.19 3.96 -25.12
CA PRO A 144 26.76 4.16 -25.12
C PRO A 144 26.37 5.15 -26.22
N SER A 145 25.42 4.77 -27.07
CA SER A 145 24.84 5.67 -28.08
C SER A 145 24.07 6.82 -27.41
N GLN A 146 23.83 7.90 -28.14
CA GLN A 146 23.00 9.01 -27.62
C GLN A 146 21.58 8.53 -27.25
N PHE A 147 21.05 7.56 -28.00
CA PHE A 147 19.76 6.93 -27.71
C PHE A 147 19.77 6.15 -26.38
N SER A 148 20.85 5.41 -26.08
CA SER A 148 20.94 4.70 -24.81
C SER A 148 21.08 5.67 -23.62
N LYS A 149 21.76 6.80 -23.80
CA LYS A 149 21.77 7.88 -22.79
C LYS A 149 20.36 8.39 -22.52
N LEU A 150 19.58 8.66 -23.58
CA LEU A 150 18.21 9.13 -23.45
C LEU A 150 17.32 8.12 -22.71
N LEU A 151 17.37 6.84 -23.08
CA LEU A 151 16.59 5.77 -22.42
C LEU A 151 17.01 5.49 -20.98
N THR A 152 18.26 5.77 -20.62
CA THR A 152 18.81 5.50 -19.28
C THR A 152 18.88 6.73 -18.38
N ASN A 153 18.36 7.87 -18.86
CA ASN A 153 18.20 9.07 -18.04
C ASN A 153 17.25 8.79 -16.87
N LEU A 154 17.49 9.47 -15.74
CA LEU A 154 16.70 9.32 -14.51
C LEU A 154 15.18 9.46 -14.76
N PRO A 155 14.68 10.50 -15.46
CA PRO A 155 13.24 10.62 -15.72
C PRO A 155 12.68 9.43 -16.50
N VAL A 156 13.38 9.00 -17.57
CA VAL A 156 12.91 7.88 -18.41
C VAL A 156 12.95 6.56 -17.64
N ARG A 157 13.95 6.35 -16.77
CA ARG A 157 14.01 5.17 -15.91
C ARG A 157 12.86 5.08 -14.91
N LEU A 158 12.35 6.23 -14.48
CA LEU A 158 11.19 6.29 -13.60
C LEU A 158 9.89 6.14 -14.38
N THR A 159 9.76 6.75 -15.56
CA THR A 159 8.47 6.80 -16.29
C THR A 159 8.27 5.66 -17.30
N LEU A 160 9.31 5.21 -18.00
CA LEU A 160 9.21 4.22 -19.08
C LEU A 160 8.58 2.89 -18.65
N PRO A 161 8.92 2.30 -17.47
CA PRO A 161 8.27 1.08 -17.01
C PRO A 161 6.75 1.25 -16.87
N TRP A 162 6.32 2.39 -16.32
CA TRP A 162 4.90 2.71 -16.14
C TRP A 162 4.20 3.02 -17.45
N ILE A 163 4.86 3.74 -18.36
CA ILE A 163 4.31 4.02 -19.70
C ILE A 163 4.09 2.71 -20.44
N LEU A 164 5.08 1.81 -20.47
CA LEU A 164 4.94 0.52 -21.15
C LEU A 164 3.84 -0.34 -20.51
N ALA A 165 3.82 -0.43 -19.17
CA ALA A 165 2.76 -1.14 -18.45
C ALA A 165 1.37 -0.57 -18.79
N GLY A 166 1.23 0.75 -18.76
CA GLY A 166 -0.02 1.43 -19.09
C GLY A 166 -0.44 1.23 -20.55
N THR A 167 0.50 1.26 -21.51
CA THR A 167 0.18 1.02 -22.92
C THR A 167 -0.31 -0.40 -23.17
N VAL A 168 0.33 -1.40 -22.57
CA VAL A 168 -0.08 -2.81 -22.70
C VAL A 168 -1.42 -3.05 -22.02
N TYR A 169 -1.63 -2.46 -20.83
CA TYR A 169 -2.90 -2.56 -20.13
C TYR A 169 -4.03 -1.88 -20.92
N SER A 170 -3.79 -0.68 -21.45
CA SER A 170 -4.76 0.05 -22.28
C SER A 170 -5.14 -0.67 -23.57
N GLN A 171 -4.25 -1.48 -24.14
CA GLN A 171 -4.55 -2.27 -25.35
C GLN A 171 -5.41 -3.49 -25.05
N LEU A 172 -5.26 -4.09 -23.86
CA LEU A 172 -5.97 -5.32 -23.48
C LEU A 172 -7.32 -5.03 -22.79
N THR A 173 -7.40 -3.96 -22.00
CA THR A 173 -8.62 -3.55 -21.28
C THR A 173 -8.86 -2.05 -21.46
N PRO A 174 -9.27 -1.62 -22.67
CA PRO A 174 -9.42 -0.20 -23.00
C PRO A 174 -10.52 0.48 -22.19
N ASN A 175 -11.66 -0.20 -21.93
CA ASN A 175 -12.77 0.43 -21.20
C ASN A 175 -12.38 0.66 -19.74
N THR A 176 -11.82 -0.37 -19.09
CA THR A 176 -11.33 -0.30 -17.71
C THR A 176 -10.24 0.76 -17.56
N TRP A 177 -9.33 0.85 -18.52
CA TRP A 177 -8.28 1.88 -18.53
C TRP A 177 -8.85 3.30 -18.65
N ASN A 178 -9.78 3.52 -19.57
CA ASN A 178 -10.42 4.83 -19.75
C ASN A 178 -11.24 5.25 -18.52
N ASN A 179 -11.90 4.29 -17.87
CA ASN A 179 -12.62 4.53 -16.62
C ASN A 179 -11.66 4.89 -15.47
N ALA A 180 -10.53 4.19 -15.35
CA ALA A 180 -9.49 4.51 -14.37
C ALA A 180 -8.94 5.93 -14.59
N LEU A 181 -8.63 6.29 -15.84
CA LEU A 181 -8.17 7.65 -16.18
C LEU A 181 -9.23 8.70 -15.85
N SER A 182 -10.50 8.42 -16.13
CA SER A 182 -11.60 9.34 -15.84
C SER A 182 -11.79 9.53 -14.33
N ALA A 183 -11.70 8.46 -13.54
CA ALA A 183 -11.76 8.51 -12.08
C ALA A 183 -10.59 9.32 -11.50
N ILE A 184 -9.36 9.13 -11.99
CA ILE A 184 -8.19 9.90 -11.54
C ILE A 184 -8.34 11.39 -11.88
N LYS A 185 -8.80 11.70 -13.10
CA LYS A 185 -9.04 13.09 -13.53
C LYS A 185 -10.13 13.78 -12.70
N ARG A 186 -11.18 13.06 -12.32
CA ARG A 186 -12.31 13.62 -11.58
C ARG A 186 -11.99 13.80 -10.09
N ASP A 187 -11.36 12.81 -9.47
CA ASP A 187 -11.36 12.68 -8.01
C ASP A 187 -9.98 12.90 -7.37
N VAL A 188 -8.88 12.83 -8.13
CA VAL A 188 -7.51 12.96 -7.59
C VAL A 188 -6.84 14.24 -8.08
N LEU A 189 -6.97 14.57 -9.36
CA LEU A 189 -6.28 15.71 -9.95
C LEU A 189 -7.08 17.02 -9.79
N PRO A 190 -6.43 18.14 -9.43
CA PRO A 190 -7.06 19.46 -9.48
C PRO A 190 -7.52 19.77 -10.92
N LYS A 191 -8.69 20.42 -11.05
CA LYS A 191 -9.29 20.76 -12.35
C LYS A 191 -8.33 21.53 -13.26
N ASP A 192 -7.56 22.46 -12.69
CA ASP A 192 -6.57 23.25 -13.43
C ASP A 192 -5.49 22.38 -14.08
N VAL A 193 -5.05 21.31 -13.40
CA VAL A 193 -4.05 20.36 -13.93
C VAL A 193 -4.65 19.52 -15.03
N VAL A 194 -5.93 19.11 -14.89
CA VAL A 194 -6.64 18.35 -15.92
C VAL A 194 -6.81 19.16 -17.19
N GLU A 195 -7.20 20.42 -17.08
CA GLU A 195 -7.35 21.33 -18.23
C GLU A 195 -6.00 21.58 -18.93
N GLN A 196 -4.95 21.89 -18.17
CA GLN A 196 -3.60 22.06 -18.74
C GLN A 196 -3.09 20.77 -19.40
N SER A 197 -3.30 19.62 -18.76
CA SER A 197 -2.87 18.33 -19.32
C SER A 197 -3.62 17.97 -20.60
N SER A 198 -4.92 18.27 -20.68
CA SER A 198 -5.74 18.05 -21.88
C SER A 198 -5.30 18.98 -23.00
N ALA A 199 -5.05 20.26 -22.71
CA ALA A 199 -4.53 21.20 -23.69
C ALA A 199 -3.15 20.80 -24.24
N LEU A 200 -2.24 20.34 -23.38
CA LEU A 200 -0.94 19.82 -23.78
C LEU A 200 -1.06 18.53 -24.60
N TYR A 201 -1.98 17.64 -24.24
CA TYR A 201 -2.23 16.41 -24.99
C TYR A 201 -2.74 16.73 -26.41
N ASP A 202 -3.71 17.63 -26.53
CA ASP A 202 -4.28 18.01 -27.83
C ASP A 202 -3.23 18.70 -28.72
N ASP A 203 -2.38 19.55 -28.15
CA ASP A 203 -1.34 20.25 -28.92
C ASP A 203 -0.21 19.31 -29.36
N ILE A 204 0.32 18.49 -28.45
CA ILE A 204 1.48 17.63 -28.73
C ILE A 204 1.07 16.39 -29.53
N ILE A 205 0.00 15.72 -29.12
CA ILE A 205 -0.38 14.42 -29.68
C ILE A 205 -1.27 14.59 -30.90
N GLU A 206 -2.36 15.36 -30.81
CA GLU A 206 -3.29 15.49 -31.92
C GLU A 206 -2.77 16.38 -33.04
N LYS A 207 -2.30 17.58 -32.71
CA LYS A 207 -1.79 18.53 -33.71
C LYS A 207 -0.36 18.24 -34.13
N GLY A 208 0.53 17.91 -33.20
CA GLY A 208 1.92 17.62 -33.53
C GLY A 208 2.12 16.22 -34.12
N LEU A 209 2.04 15.21 -33.25
CA LEU A 209 2.56 13.88 -33.53
C LEU A 209 1.72 13.10 -34.56
N LYS A 210 0.38 13.14 -34.47
CA LYS A 210 -0.48 12.48 -35.47
C LYS A 210 -0.30 13.07 -36.87
N ILE A 211 -0.14 14.39 -37.00
CA ILE A 211 0.07 15.04 -38.30
C ILE A 211 1.43 14.65 -38.88
N GLN A 212 2.50 14.69 -38.07
CA GLN A 212 3.84 14.29 -38.50
C GLN A 212 3.91 12.81 -38.89
N LEU A 213 3.24 11.93 -38.15
CA LEU A 213 3.18 10.50 -38.51
C LEU A 213 2.41 10.28 -39.82
N ARG A 214 1.32 11.01 -40.05
CA ARG A 214 0.59 10.95 -41.33
C ARG A 214 1.45 11.44 -42.48
N SER A 215 2.15 12.57 -42.33
CA SER A 215 3.04 13.07 -43.38
C SER A 215 4.20 12.11 -43.65
N LEU A 216 4.79 11.51 -42.60
CA LEU A 216 5.84 10.50 -42.76
C LEU A 216 5.33 9.25 -43.49
N ASN A 217 4.14 8.78 -43.14
CA ASN A 217 3.54 7.62 -43.79
C ASN A 217 3.21 7.92 -45.26
N GLN A 218 2.69 9.11 -45.54
CA GLN A 218 2.44 9.56 -46.91
C GLN A 218 3.74 9.68 -47.72
N SER A 219 4.78 10.31 -47.18
CA SER A 219 6.09 10.41 -47.86
C SER A 219 6.74 9.04 -48.05
N ALA A 220 6.60 8.11 -47.10
CA ALA A 220 7.09 6.75 -47.26
C ALA A 220 6.34 6.01 -48.38
N HIS A 221 5.02 6.20 -48.47
CA HIS A 221 4.19 5.63 -49.54
C HIS A 221 4.55 6.21 -50.91
N GLU A 222 4.70 7.53 -51.02
CA GLU A 222 5.13 8.22 -52.24
C GLU A 222 6.53 7.78 -52.67
N ASN A 223 7.47 7.64 -51.73
CA ASN A 223 8.82 7.14 -52.02
C ASN A 223 8.82 5.67 -52.49
N LEU A 224 7.99 4.83 -51.89
CA LEU A 224 7.80 3.44 -52.34
C LEU A 224 7.21 3.40 -53.74
N GLN A 225 6.20 4.23 -54.02
CA GLN A 225 5.57 4.29 -55.34
C GLN A 225 6.55 4.81 -56.41
N ALA A 226 7.32 5.85 -56.11
CA ALA A 226 8.36 6.36 -56.99
C ALA A 226 9.46 5.32 -57.25
N SER A 227 9.87 4.58 -56.22
CA SER A 227 10.87 3.50 -56.35
C SER A 227 10.34 2.33 -57.21
N ILE A 228 9.06 1.97 -57.06
CA ILE A 228 8.44 0.94 -57.92
C ILE A 228 8.35 1.43 -59.38
N CYS A 229 8.05 2.72 -59.59
CA CYS A 229 7.98 3.31 -60.92
C CYS A 229 9.35 3.31 -61.61
N SER A 230 10.40 3.74 -60.92
CA SER A 230 11.76 3.75 -61.47
C SER A 230 12.26 2.34 -61.78
N ILE A 231 11.98 1.35 -60.92
CA ILE A 231 12.29 -0.05 -61.21
C ILE A 231 11.55 -0.52 -62.48
N ARG A 232 10.26 -0.17 -62.63
CA ARG A 232 9.49 -0.52 -63.85
C ARG A 232 10.06 0.12 -65.12
N GLU A 233 10.46 1.39 -65.07
CA GLU A 233 11.09 2.09 -66.19
C GLU A 233 12.43 1.45 -66.56
N THR A 234 13.25 1.14 -65.55
CA THR A 234 14.55 0.48 -65.77
C THR A 234 14.38 -0.90 -66.41
N ILE A 235 13.34 -1.66 -66.04
CA ILE A 235 13.02 -2.95 -66.67
C ILE A 235 12.54 -2.73 -68.11
N ALA A 236 11.68 -1.74 -68.36
CA ALA A 236 11.16 -1.46 -69.70
C ALA A 236 12.26 -0.99 -70.68
N GLU A 237 13.25 -0.25 -70.20
CA GLU A 237 14.42 0.17 -71.00
C GLU A 237 15.33 -1.01 -71.37
N ASN A 238 15.52 -1.97 -70.45
CA ASN A 238 16.37 -3.15 -70.69
C ASN A 238 15.69 -4.25 -71.54
N VAL A 239 14.39 -4.14 -71.83
CA VAL A 239 13.63 -5.10 -72.66
C VAL A 239 13.57 -4.65 -74.14
N LYS A 240 14.13 -3.49 -74.49
CA LYS A 240 14.36 -3.07 -75.88
C LYS A 240 15.75 -3.47 -76.37
#